data_AF-A0A5M8Q0H5-F1
#
_entry.id   AF-A0A5M8Q0H5-F1
#
_cell.length_a   1.000
_cell.length_b   1.000
_cell.length_c   1.000
_cell.angle_alpha   90.00
_cell.angle_beta   90.00
_cell.angle_gamma   90.00
#
_symmetry.space_group_name_H-M   'P 1'
#
loop_
_entity.id
_entity.type
_entity.pdbx_description
1 polymer ?
#
loop_
_entity_poly.entity_id
_entity_poly.type
_entity_poly.pdbx_seq_one_letter_code
_entity_poly.pdbx_strand_id
1 'polypeptide(L)'
;MAAPAQPPLRFTSQKALAHRLVLSTLTGRAVHISQIRPSSSISPGLAAHEISFLRLLEAVTNGSHIEISYTGTTLVYRPGLITGSAPGSGASGGVIRHELPAGCTRGVSYFLIPLCLLAPFSKAAMNVLFTGPGVITSATPSGDMSADSVRTAILPLYAQFGISNNIELRILRRSNPSAGGKGGAGEVQLVFGHQIRLPKTIHLLNSGRIKRVRGVAYCTGVSASNNARMIEAARSVLNPMVSDTYIFSDVSSAPFVPSTDKTNPNAKTRTGVGFGLSLVAESSTGSLYSADLASPPSGGTPPEDIGRQCAYQLLETVSLGGTVSPAAAPTMLTLMAMGSEDVGRLQMGRDVLGSEEIISLARDLRTFGASGWGLRDATIGLEGDVVVSVVGRGVGNIGKKIA
;
A
#
# COMPACT_ATOMS: atom_id res chain seq x y z
N MET A 1 -18.87 8.95 -32.37
CA MET A 1 -17.98 7.94 -32.97
C MET A 1 -17.15 7.33 -31.85
N ALA A 2 -17.33 6.05 -31.53
CA ALA A 2 -16.50 5.37 -30.54
C ALA A 2 -15.08 5.24 -31.11
N ALA A 3 -14.07 5.69 -30.37
CA ALA A 3 -12.68 5.52 -30.74
C ALA A 3 -12.40 4.02 -31.00
N PRO A 4 -11.62 3.66 -32.03
CA PRO A 4 -11.30 2.26 -32.31
C PRO A 4 -10.67 1.64 -31.05
N ALA A 5 -11.26 0.52 -30.59
CA ALA A 5 -10.80 -0.16 -29.39
C ALA A 5 -9.35 -0.61 -29.61
N GLN A 6 -8.40 0.08 -28.97
CA GLN A 6 -6.99 -0.30 -29.03
C GLN A 6 -6.85 -1.74 -28.51
N PRO A 7 -5.97 -2.56 -29.13
CA PRO A 7 -5.76 -3.92 -28.66
C PRO A 7 -5.28 -3.91 -27.21
N PRO A 8 -5.72 -4.88 -26.38
CA PRO A 8 -5.33 -4.94 -24.98
C PRO A 8 -3.82 -5.12 -24.84
N LEU A 9 -3.21 -4.42 -23.88
CA LEU A 9 -1.80 -4.57 -23.56
C LEU A 9 -1.55 -5.94 -22.97
N ARG A 10 -0.58 -6.66 -23.52
CA ARG A 10 -0.24 -8.02 -23.06
C ARG A 10 0.87 -7.97 -22.03
N PHE A 11 0.58 -8.49 -20.84
CA PHE A 11 1.57 -8.70 -19.79
C PHE A 11 1.68 -10.18 -19.46
N THR A 12 2.83 -10.55 -18.91
CA THR A 12 3.09 -11.90 -18.40
C THR A 12 3.43 -11.82 -16.92
N SER A 13 3.18 -12.93 -16.20
CA SER A 13 3.48 -13.10 -14.78
C SER A 13 2.53 -12.39 -13.81
N GLN A 14 2.54 -12.91 -12.59
CA GLN A 14 1.84 -12.41 -11.40
C GLN A 14 2.55 -11.22 -10.72
N LYS A 15 3.83 -10.96 -11.04
CA LYS A 15 4.59 -9.87 -10.41
C LYS A 15 3.91 -8.52 -10.67
N ALA A 16 3.82 -7.68 -9.63
CA ALA A 16 3.19 -6.36 -9.66
C ALA A 16 1.74 -6.33 -10.22
N LEU A 17 0.97 -7.42 -10.06
CA LEU A 17 -0.39 -7.54 -10.60
C LEU A 17 -1.30 -6.37 -10.17
N ALA A 18 -1.34 -6.06 -8.87
CA ALA A 18 -2.15 -4.94 -8.36
C ALA A 18 -1.76 -3.61 -9.01
N HIS A 19 -0.46 -3.35 -9.18
CA HIS A 19 0.04 -2.12 -9.76
C HIS A 19 -0.33 -2.00 -11.25
N ARG A 20 -0.23 -3.09 -12.02
CA ARG A 20 -0.63 -3.12 -13.44
C ARG A 20 -2.12 -2.85 -13.63
N LEU A 21 -2.95 -3.40 -12.75
CA LEU A 21 -4.40 -3.15 -12.77
C LEU A 21 -4.73 -1.70 -12.42
N VAL A 22 -4.02 -1.10 -11.45
CA VAL A 22 -4.13 0.34 -11.13
C VAL A 22 -3.69 1.22 -12.29
N LEU A 23 -2.59 0.89 -12.97
CA LEU A 23 -2.15 1.65 -14.14
C LEU A 23 -3.15 1.50 -15.31
N SER A 24 -3.74 0.32 -15.47
CA SER A 24 -4.82 0.08 -16.44
C SER A 24 -6.05 0.95 -16.15
N THR A 25 -6.51 1.04 -14.90
CA THR A 25 -7.63 1.91 -14.51
C THR A 25 -7.32 3.40 -14.68
N LEU A 26 -6.12 3.84 -14.30
CA LEU A 26 -5.71 5.24 -14.44
C LEU A 26 -5.58 5.67 -15.90
N THR A 27 -5.06 4.79 -16.77
CA THR A 27 -4.83 5.12 -18.19
C THR A 27 -6.01 4.78 -19.11
N GLY A 28 -7.02 4.06 -18.61
CA GLY A 28 -8.15 3.59 -19.40
C GLY A 28 -7.79 2.55 -20.47
N ARG A 29 -6.60 1.93 -20.40
CA ARG A 29 -6.14 0.92 -21.38
C ARG A 29 -6.43 -0.48 -20.89
N ALA A 30 -7.10 -1.28 -21.72
CA ALA A 30 -7.36 -2.68 -21.42
C ALA A 30 -6.07 -3.49 -21.34
N VAL A 31 -6.02 -4.47 -20.43
CA VAL A 31 -4.87 -5.34 -20.21
C VAL A 31 -5.26 -6.80 -20.29
N HIS A 32 -4.35 -7.62 -20.82
CA HIS A 32 -4.45 -9.07 -20.90
C HIS A 32 -3.21 -9.66 -20.22
N ILE A 33 -3.38 -10.23 -19.03
CA ILE A 33 -2.30 -10.79 -18.21
C ILE A 33 -2.35 -12.31 -18.33
N SER A 34 -1.28 -12.91 -18.85
CA SER A 34 -1.16 -14.36 -18.99
C SER A 34 -0.07 -14.93 -18.10
N GLN A 35 -0.05 -16.27 -17.96
CA GLN A 35 0.96 -16.99 -17.20
C GLN A 35 1.01 -16.57 -15.72
N ILE A 36 -0.16 -16.55 -15.07
CA ILE A 36 -0.28 -16.37 -13.62
C ILE A 36 -0.05 -17.73 -12.95
N ARG A 37 1.09 -17.88 -12.26
CA ARG A 37 1.52 -19.11 -11.56
C ARG A 37 1.42 -20.39 -12.42
N PRO A 38 2.00 -20.43 -13.64
CA PRO A 38 1.91 -21.61 -14.49
C PRO A 38 2.74 -22.79 -13.97
N SER A 39 3.77 -22.49 -13.18
CA SER A 39 4.71 -23.48 -12.62
C SER A 39 4.27 -24.07 -11.28
N SER A 40 3.24 -23.54 -10.63
CA SER A 40 2.75 -24.06 -9.34
C SER A 40 1.78 -25.21 -9.58
N SER A 41 2.18 -26.43 -9.22
CA SER A 41 1.32 -27.62 -9.34
C SER A 41 0.22 -27.69 -8.27
N ILE A 42 0.42 -27.04 -7.12
CA ILE A 42 -0.48 -27.14 -5.96
C ILE A 42 -1.63 -26.12 -6.05
N SER A 43 -1.37 -24.92 -6.56
CA SER A 43 -2.38 -23.88 -6.71
C SER A 43 -2.06 -23.00 -7.94
N PRO A 44 -2.36 -23.49 -9.15
CA PRO A 44 -2.22 -22.69 -10.36
C PRO A 44 -3.24 -21.55 -10.40
N GLY A 45 -2.88 -20.46 -11.10
CA GLY A 45 -3.78 -19.32 -11.33
C GLY A 45 -3.81 -18.27 -10.21
N LEU A 46 -4.90 -17.50 -10.17
CA LEU A 46 -5.08 -16.37 -9.26
C LEU A 46 -5.21 -16.80 -7.79
N ALA A 47 -4.56 -16.05 -6.90
CA ALA A 47 -4.67 -16.25 -5.46
C ALA A 47 -5.92 -15.56 -4.90
N ALA A 48 -6.38 -15.99 -3.72
CA ALA A 48 -7.57 -15.45 -3.08
C ALA A 48 -7.50 -13.92 -2.87
N HIS A 49 -6.33 -13.39 -2.53
CA HIS A 49 -6.13 -11.94 -2.35
C HIS A 49 -6.20 -11.18 -3.68
N GLU A 50 -5.79 -11.78 -4.80
CA GLU A 50 -5.87 -11.17 -6.13
C GLU A 50 -7.31 -11.15 -6.63
N ILE A 51 -8.06 -12.25 -6.44
CA ILE A 51 -9.49 -12.30 -6.78
C ILE A 51 -10.27 -11.28 -5.95
N SER A 52 -9.96 -11.17 -4.65
CA SER A 52 -10.58 -10.17 -3.79
C SER A 52 -10.22 -8.74 -4.23
N PHE A 53 -9.00 -8.50 -4.70
CA PHE A 53 -8.60 -7.20 -5.24
C PHE A 53 -9.34 -6.87 -6.54
N LEU A 54 -9.59 -7.85 -7.41
CA LEU A 54 -10.42 -7.68 -8.61
C LEU A 54 -11.86 -7.29 -8.26
N ARG A 55 -12.45 -7.96 -7.26
CA ARG A 55 -13.79 -7.60 -6.74
C ARG A 55 -13.82 -6.19 -6.17
N LEU A 56 -12.76 -5.77 -5.47
CA LEU A 56 -12.64 -4.41 -4.97
C LEU A 56 -12.59 -3.39 -6.12
N LEU A 57 -11.83 -3.67 -7.19
CA LEU A 57 -11.78 -2.80 -8.37
C LEU A 57 -13.15 -2.70 -9.05
N GLU A 58 -13.87 -3.81 -9.18
CA GLU A 58 -15.23 -3.82 -9.72
C GLU A 58 -16.21 -3.00 -8.86
N ALA A 59 -16.08 -3.04 -7.53
CA ALA A 59 -16.93 -2.25 -6.64
C ALA A 59 -16.62 -0.73 -6.67
N VAL A 60 -15.37 -0.37 -6.96
CA VAL A 60 -14.88 1.02 -6.95
C VAL A 60 -15.07 1.71 -8.31
N THR A 61 -15.04 0.93 -9.38
CA THR A 61 -15.14 1.41 -10.76
C THR A 61 -16.51 1.09 -11.33
N ASN A 62 -16.97 1.88 -12.29
CA ASN A 62 -18.24 1.65 -12.98
C ASN A 62 -17.95 1.32 -14.45
N GLY A 63 -18.54 0.23 -14.94
CA GLY A 63 -18.37 -0.25 -16.31
C GLY A 63 -17.04 -0.98 -16.57
N SER A 64 -16.33 -1.42 -15.53
CA SER A 64 -15.18 -2.32 -15.71
C SER A 64 -15.64 -3.72 -16.07
N HIS A 65 -14.93 -4.39 -16.98
CA HIS A 65 -15.19 -5.78 -17.35
C HIS A 65 -13.97 -6.65 -17.02
N ILE A 66 -14.18 -7.67 -16.20
CA ILE A 66 -13.13 -8.60 -15.76
C ILE A 66 -13.50 -10.00 -16.28
N GLU A 67 -12.65 -10.57 -17.12
CA GLU A 67 -12.79 -11.95 -17.62
C GLU A 67 -11.64 -12.80 -17.09
N ILE A 68 -11.97 -13.89 -16.40
CA ILE A 68 -11.01 -14.85 -15.85
C ILE A 68 -11.17 -16.15 -16.63
N SER A 69 -10.06 -16.76 -17.06
CA SER A 69 -10.13 -18.07 -17.72
C SER A 69 -10.54 -19.17 -16.76
N TYR A 70 -11.01 -20.28 -17.32
CA TYR A 70 -11.40 -21.47 -16.56
C TYR A 70 -10.29 -21.97 -15.61
N THR A 71 -9.02 -21.90 -16.05
CA THR A 71 -7.85 -22.29 -15.25
C THR A 71 -7.34 -21.19 -14.31
N GLY A 72 -7.87 -19.97 -14.41
CA GLY A 72 -7.45 -18.82 -13.60
C GLY A 72 -6.02 -18.33 -13.89
N THR A 73 -5.35 -18.82 -14.93
CA THR A 73 -3.98 -18.44 -15.29
C THR A 73 -3.89 -17.25 -16.24
N THR A 74 -5.03 -16.82 -16.79
CA THR A 74 -5.14 -15.66 -17.67
C THR A 74 -6.29 -14.77 -17.24
N LEU A 75 -6.05 -13.45 -17.28
CA LEU A 75 -6.97 -12.41 -16.85
C LEU A 75 -7.06 -11.34 -17.95
N VAL A 76 -8.26 -11.01 -18.38
CA VAL A 76 -8.52 -9.85 -19.24
C VAL A 76 -9.26 -8.81 -18.42
N TYR A 77 -8.69 -7.61 -18.36
CA TYR A 77 -9.27 -6.50 -17.64
C TYR A 77 -9.50 -5.32 -18.58
N ARG A 78 -10.77 -4.92 -18.75
CA ARG A 78 -11.16 -3.69 -19.43
C ARG A 78 -11.54 -2.67 -18.35
N PRO A 79 -10.75 -1.60 -18.16
CA PRO A 79 -10.99 -0.63 -17.11
C PRO A 79 -12.24 0.20 -17.39
N GLY A 80 -12.97 0.54 -16.32
CA GLY A 80 -14.10 1.46 -16.33
C GLY A 80 -13.74 2.84 -15.77
N LEU A 81 -14.76 3.65 -15.48
CA LEU A 81 -14.59 4.96 -14.84
C LEU A 81 -14.48 4.80 -13.32
N ILE A 82 -13.59 5.55 -12.67
CA ILE A 82 -13.43 5.52 -11.22
C ILE A 82 -14.52 6.39 -10.58
N THR A 83 -15.60 5.77 -10.10
CA THR A 83 -16.73 6.51 -9.50
C THR A 83 -16.52 6.80 -8.02
N GLY A 84 -15.78 5.95 -7.31
CA GLY A 84 -15.69 6.02 -5.85
C GLY A 84 -17.02 5.64 -5.20
N SER A 85 -17.32 6.18 -4.02
CA SER A 85 -18.53 5.84 -3.25
C SER A 85 -19.77 6.66 -3.65
N ALA A 86 -19.93 6.92 -4.95
CA ALA A 86 -21.07 7.66 -5.45
C ALA A 86 -22.39 6.90 -5.21
N PRO A 87 -23.48 7.58 -4.82
CA PRO A 87 -24.77 6.93 -4.61
C PRO A 87 -25.26 6.28 -5.92
N GLY A 88 -25.65 5.00 -5.84
CA GLY A 88 -26.07 4.19 -7.00
C GLY A 88 -24.94 3.43 -7.72
N SER A 89 -23.68 3.58 -7.29
CA SER A 89 -22.52 2.87 -7.87
C SER A 89 -21.88 1.90 -6.86
N GLY A 90 -22.66 0.93 -6.35
CA GLY A 90 -22.16 -0.12 -5.45
C GLY A 90 -21.99 0.28 -3.97
N ALA A 91 -22.06 1.57 -3.63
CA ALA A 91 -22.03 2.04 -2.26
C ALA A 91 -23.40 1.94 -1.57
N SER A 92 -23.43 1.38 -0.36
CA SER A 92 -24.61 1.37 0.52
C SER A 92 -24.42 2.43 1.60
N GLY A 93 -25.29 3.45 1.62
CA GLY A 93 -25.16 4.58 2.56
C GLY A 93 -23.87 5.39 2.38
N GLY A 94 -23.31 5.45 1.16
CA GLY A 94 -22.06 6.16 0.88
C GLY A 94 -20.80 5.44 1.34
N VAL A 95 -20.90 4.18 1.78
CA VAL A 95 -19.75 3.33 2.16
C VAL A 95 -19.73 2.07 1.28
N ILE A 96 -18.56 1.77 0.71
CA ILE A 96 -18.31 0.51 0.00
C ILE A 96 -17.79 -0.47 1.04
N ARG A 97 -18.57 -1.51 1.34
CA ARG A 97 -18.15 -2.60 2.24
C ARG A 97 -17.48 -3.69 1.43
N HIS A 98 -16.20 -3.95 1.70
CA HIS A 98 -15.43 -4.98 1.03
C HIS A 98 -15.05 -6.08 2.01
N GLU A 99 -15.60 -7.28 1.80
CA GLU A 99 -15.33 -8.42 2.67
C GLU A 99 -14.15 -9.27 2.15
N LEU A 100 -13.09 -9.38 2.96
CA LEU A 100 -11.93 -10.21 2.64
C LEU A 100 -12.13 -11.65 3.12
N PRO A 101 -11.96 -12.66 2.25
CA PRO A 101 -12.13 -14.07 2.60
C PRO A 101 -10.99 -14.56 3.52
N ALA A 102 -11.27 -15.58 4.34
CA ALA A 102 -10.31 -16.13 5.30
C ALA A 102 -8.99 -16.66 4.68
N GLY A 103 -9.02 -17.01 3.38
CA GLY A 103 -7.85 -17.46 2.64
C GLY A 103 -6.83 -16.37 2.28
N CYS A 104 -7.08 -15.11 2.65
CA CYS A 104 -6.13 -14.02 2.45
C CYS A 104 -4.92 -14.17 3.39
N THR A 105 -3.73 -14.17 2.78
CA THR A 105 -2.43 -14.21 3.48
C THR A 105 -1.69 -12.88 3.45
N ARG A 106 -2.14 -11.94 2.60
CA ARG A 106 -1.55 -10.61 2.42
C ARG A 106 -2.16 -9.61 3.39
N GLY A 107 -1.38 -8.60 3.76
CA GLY A 107 -1.81 -7.51 4.63
C GLY A 107 -2.83 -6.60 3.94
N VAL A 108 -3.57 -5.84 4.74
CA VAL A 108 -4.54 -4.85 4.24
C VAL A 108 -3.87 -3.77 3.39
N SER A 109 -2.58 -3.48 3.61
CA SER A 109 -1.79 -2.54 2.81
C SER A 109 -1.72 -2.92 1.33
N TYR A 110 -1.76 -4.22 1.00
CA TYR A 110 -1.84 -4.70 -0.39
C TYR A 110 -3.06 -4.15 -1.13
N PHE A 111 -4.17 -3.93 -0.41
CA PHE A 111 -5.39 -3.33 -0.96
C PHE A 111 -5.38 -1.81 -0.82
N LEU A 112 -4.91 -1.29 0.32
CA LEU A 112 -4.93 0.15 0.60
C LEU A 112 -4.01 0.96 -0.31
N ILE A 113 -2.78 0.51 -0.59
CA ILE A 113 -1.83 1.30 -1.39
C ILE A 113 -2.36 1.51 -2.83
N PRO A 114 -2.78 0.46 -3.56
CA PRO A 114 -3.51 0.62 -4.82
C PRO A 114 -4.74 1.53 -4.73
N LEU A 115 -5.51 1.40 -3.64
CA LEU A 115 -6.71 2.20 -3.45
C LEU A 115 -6.40 3.69 -3.27
N CYS A 116 -5.38 4.01 -2.48
CA CYS A 116 -4.91 5.37 -2.27
C CYS A 116 -4.36 5.99 -3.55
N LEU A 117 -3.82 5.19 -4.48
CA LEU A 117 -3.42 5.66 -5.81
C LEU A 117 -4.61 6.03 -6.71
N LEU A 118 -5.74 5.32 -6.58
CA LEU A 118 -6.96 5.55 -7.38
C LEU A 118 -7.86 6.65 -6.79
N ALA A 119 -7.93 6.75 -5.47
CA ALA A 119 -8.85 7.63 -4.76
C ALA A 119 -8.77 9.12 -5.12
N PRO A 120 -7.60 9.73 -5.42
CA PRO A 120 -7.53 11.12 -5.85
C PRO A 120 -8.20 11.39 -7.20
N PHE A 121 -8.28 10.38 -8.06
CA PHE A 121 -8.80 10.45 -9.42
C PHE A 121 -10.24 9.95 -9.55
N SER A 122 -10.93 9.70 -8.43
CA SER A 122 -12.33 9.30 -8.43
C SER A 122 -13.25 10.49 -8.73
N LYS A 123 -14.45 10.20 -9.24
CA LYS A 123 -15.50 11.22 -9.45
C LYS A 123 -16.07 11.78 -8.15
N ALA A 124 -16.30 10.91 -7.16
CA ALA A 124 -16.82 11.26 -5.84
C ALA A 124 -15.88 10.79 -4.72
N ALA A 125 -16.14 11.24 -3.49
CA ALA A 125 -15.41 10.79 -2.31
C ALA A 125 -15.39 9.26 -2.22
N MET A 126 -14.24 8.73 -1.79
CA MET A 126 -14.04 7.30 -1.66
C MET A 126 -14.07 6.91 -0.18
N ASN A 127 -15.06 6.12 0.20
CA ASN A 127 -15.21 5.59 1.55
C ASN A 127 -15.34 4.08 1.46
N VAL A 128 -14.28 3.37 1.83
CA VAL A 128 -14.21 1.90 1.78
C VAL A 128 -13.98 1.37 3.18
N LEU A 129 -14.87 0.47 3.60
CA LEU A 129 -14.74 -0.28 4.84
C LEU A 129 -14.32 -1.71 4.50
N PHE A 130 -13.11 -2.09 4.91
CA PHE A 130 -12.61 -3.45 4.85
C PHE A 130 -13.09 -4.23 6.08
N THR A 131 -13.82 -5.32 5.84
CA THR A 131 -14.31 -6.23 6.88
C THR A 131 -13.99 -7.68 6.52
N GLY A 132 -14.17 -8.60 7.45
CA GLY A 132 -14.17 -10.04 7.17
C GLY A 132 -13.00 -10.81 7.77
N PRO A 133 -13.03 -12.15 7.65
CA PRO A 133 -12.11 -13.08 8.32
C PRO A 133 -10.71 -13.15 7.68
N GLY A 134 -10.44 -12.36 6.64
CA GLY A 134 -9.13 -12.26 5.97
C GLY A 134 -8.40 -10.94 6.19
N VAL A 135 -8.95 -10.01 6.96
CA VAL A 135 -8.34 -8.68 7.14
C VAL A 135 -7.22 -8.77 8.17
N ILE A 136 -5.98 -8.60 7.72
CA ILE A 136 -4.76 -8.52 8.55
C ILE A 136 -4.28 -7.06 8.54
N THR A 137 -4.26 -6.40 9.69
CA THR A 137 -3.89 -4.97 9.79
C THR A 137 -2.41 -4.72 10.10
N SER A 138 -1.70 -5.79 10.46
CA SER A 138 -0.27 -5.79 10.79
C SER A 138 0.61 -6.04 9.56
N ALA A 139 1.91 -5.83 9.72
CA ALA A 139 2.89 -6.23 8.72
C ALA A 139 2.90 -7.75 8.53
N THR A 140 3.09 -8.21 7.30
CA THR A 140 3.15 -9.65 6.98
C THR A 140 4.56 -10.09 6.64
N PRO A 141 4.89 -11.39 6.82
CA PRO A 141 6.16 -11.95 6.34
C PRO A 141 6.37 -11.83 4.83
N SER A 142 5.32 -11.50 4.06
CA SER A 142 5.39 -11.27 2.62
C SER A 142 5.89 -9.85 2.25
N GLY A 143 6.29 -9.04 3.24
CA GLY A 143 6.80 -7.68 3.02
C GLY A 143 5.70 -6.62 2.95
N ASP A 144 4.47 -6.93 3.36
CA ASP A 144 3.38 -5.95 3.39
C ASP A 144 3.53 -5.01 4.61
N MET A 145 3.26 -3.72 4.41
CA MET A 145 3.27 -2.72 5.47
C MET A 145 2.09 -2.88 6.43
N SER A 146 2.24 -2.40 7.65
CA SER A 146 1.12 -2.26 8.60
C SER A 146 0.17 -1.14 8.19
N ALA A 147 -1.07 -1.17 8.69
CA ALA A 147 -2.04 -0.11 8.45
C ALA A 147 -1.58 1.25 9.05
N ASP A 148 -0.86 1.23 10.17
CA ASP A 148 -0.32 2.46 10.78
C ASP A 148 0.75 3.10 9.92
N SER A 149 1.60 2.31 9.26
CA SER A 149 2.63 2.83 8.38
C SER A 149 2.08 3.30 7.04
N VAL A 150 1.01 2.68 6.53
CA VAL A 150 0.26 3.31 5.43
C VAL A 150 -0.28 4.68 5.87
N ARG A 151 -0.87 4.77 7.07
CA ARG A 151 -1.41 6.05 7.60
C ARG A 151 -0.34 7.13 7.77
N THR A 152 0.83 6.77 8.27
CA THR A 152 1.85 7.74 8.72
C THR A 152 3.01 7.92 7.75
N ALA A 153 3.31 6.94 6.90
CA ALA A 153 4.37 7.02 5.90
C ALA A 153 3.86 7.32 4.49
N ILE A 154 2.71 6.75 4.10
CA ILE A 154 2.20 6.87 2.72
C ILE A 154 1.23 8.05 2.56
N LEU A 155 0.23 8.19 3.45
CA LEU A 155 -0.77 9.27 3.33
C LEU A 155 -0.18 10.69 3.35
N PRO A 156 0.82 11.03 4.19
CA PRO A 156 1.36 12.39 4.19
C PRO A 156 2.11 12.74 2.90
N LEU A 157 2.59 11.76 2.13
CA LEU A 157 3.23 12.01 0.84
C LEU A 157 2.23 12.62 -0.16
N TYR A 158 0.96 12.26 -0.09
CA TYR A 158 -0.10 12.85 -0.91
C TYR A 158 -0.25 14.36 -0.67
N ALA A 159 0.04 14.85 0.54
CA ALA A 159 0.00 16.27 0.84
C ALA A 159 1.00 17.07 -0.01
N GLN A 160 2.17 16.50 -0.31
CA GLN A 160 3.18 17.11 -1.20
C GLN A 160 2.67 17.25 -2.64
N PHE A 161 1.80 16.33 -3.08
CA PHE A 161 1.12 16.40 -4.38
C PHE A 161 -0.11 17.33 -4.40
N GLY A 162 -0.40 18.03 -3.29
CA GLY A 162 -1.56 18.92 -3.14
C GLY A 162 -2.85 18.20 -2.73
N ILE A 163 -2.72 16.98 -2.21
CA ILE A 163 -3.83 16.14 -1.78
C ILE A 163 -3.79 16.00 -0.26
N SER A 164 -4.42 16.91 0.47
CA SER A 164 -4.34 16.99 1.94
C SER A 164 -5.69 16.90 2.65
N ASN A 165 -6.79 17.21 1.98
CA ASN A 165 -8.06 17.45 2.66
C ASN A 165 -8.83 16.14 2.87
N ASN A 166 -9.48 15.97 4.03
CA ASN A 166 -10.42 14.87 4.30
C ASN A 166 -9.87 13.47 3.97
N ILE A 167 -8.58 13.22 4.23
CA ILE A 167 -7.97 11.88 4.11
C ILE A 167 -7.85 11.30 5.50
N GLU A 168 -8.57 10.21 5.76
CA GLU A 168 -8.54 9.53 7.05
C GLU A 168 -8.48 8.02 6.87
N LEU A 169 -7.53 7.39 7.55
CA LEU A 169 -7.47 5.93 7.70
C LEU A 169 -7.78 5.58 9.15
N ARG A 170 -8.98 5.07 9.39
CA ARG A 170 -9.48 4.69 10.71
C ARG A 170 -9.35 3.18 10.88
N ILE A 171 -8.59 2.76 11.88
CA ILE A 171 -8.47 1.35 12.26
C ILE A 171 -9.51 1.12 13.37
N LEU A 172 -10.60 0.43 13.06
CA LEU A 172 -11.67 0.13 14.01
C LEU A 172 -11.32 -1.10 14.84
N ARG A 173 -10.77 -2.12 14.20
CA ARG A 173 -10.31 -3.36 14.85
C ARG A 173 -8.96 -3.76 14.26
N ARG A 174 -8.03 -4.10 15.14
CA ARG A 174 -6.70 -4.61 14.77
C ARG A 174 -6.70 -6.14 14.74
N SER A 175 -5.88 -6.68 13.85
CA SER A 175 -5.63 -8.11 13.73
C SER A 175 -4.20 -8.41 13.30
N ASN A 176 -3.64 -9.45 13.88
CA ASN A 176 -2.40 -10.07 13.43
C ASN A 176 -2.69 -11.28 12.52
N PRO A 177 -1.72 -11.76 11.72
CA PRO A 177 -1.87 -13.03 11.01
C PRO A 177 -1.99 -14.18 12.01
N SER A 178 -2.95 -15.09 11.78
CA SER A 178 -3.09 -16.31 12.60
C SER A 178 -2.08 -17.40 12.19
N ALA A 179 -2.05 -18.51 12.95
CA ALA A 179 -1.19 -19.66 12.66
C ALA A 179 -1.35 -20.13 11.20
N GLY A 180 -0.22 -20.25 10.48
CA GLY A 180 -0.19 -20.55 9.05
C GLY A 180 -0.30 -19.34 8.11
N GLY A 181 -0.26 -18.11 8.65
CA GLY A 181 -0.26 -16.87 7.88
C GLY A 181 -1.58 -16.56 7.18
N LYS A 182 -2.64 -17.30 7.52
CA LYS A 182 -4.00 -17.15 6.97
C LYS A 182 -4.93 -16.64 8.05
N GLY A 183 -5.87 -15.82 7.64
CA GLY A 183 -6.93 -15.32 8.50
C GLY A 183 -6.52 -14.12 9.36
N GLY A 184 -7.51 -13.29 9.62
CA GLY A 184 -7.48 -12.10 10.46
C GLY A 184 -8.91 -11.62 10.71
N ALA A 185 -9.11 -10.63 11.57
CA ALA A 185 -10.44 -10.05 11.77
C ALA A 185 -10.32 -8.57 12.16
N GLY A 186 -9.55 -7.87 11.34
CA GLY A 186 -9.44 -6.44 11.40
C GLY A 186 -10.61 -5.76 10.71
N GLU A 187 -10.83 -4.51 11.09
CA GLU A 187 -11.76 -3.63 10.40
C GLU A 187 -11.06 -2.30 10.19
N VAL A 188 -10.97 -1.88 8.93
CA VAL A 188 -10.27 -0.66 8.55
C VAL A 188 -11.15 0.13 7.60
N GLN A 189 -11.35 1.40 7.90
CA GLN A 189 -12.09 2.31 7.05
C GLN A 189 -11.13 3.34 6.44
N LEU A 190 -11.07 3.39 5.12
CA LEU A 190 -10.40 4.44 4.36
C LEU A 190 -11.44 5.46 3.90
N VAL A 191 -11.27 6.71 4.29
CA VAL A 191 -12.04 7.85 3.81
C VAL A 191 -11.11 8.78 3.05
N PHE A 192 -11.43 9.03 1.78
CA PHE A 192 -10.68 9.90 0.89
C PHE A 192 -11.65 10.92 0.28
N GLY A 193 -11.70 12.10 0.90
CA GLY A 193 -12.65 13.16 0.56
C GLY A 193 -12.13 14.23 -0.40
N HIS A 194 -10.91 14.10 -0.93
CA HIS A 194 -10.29 15.15 -1.74
C HIS A 194 -9.84 14.67 -3.12
N GLN A 195 -10.70 14.95 -4.10
CA GLN A 195 -10.48 14.59 -5.50
C GLN A 195 -9.86 15.77 -6.25
N ILE A 196 -8.76 15.49 -6.93
CA ILE A 196 -8.01 16.48 -7.71
C ILE A 196 -8.15 16.20 -9.20
N ARG A 197 -7.93 17.24 -10.03
CA ARG A 197 -7.87 17.07 -11.48
C ARG A 197 -6.50 16.54 -11.90
N LEU A 198 -5.44 17.20 -11.46
CA LEU A 198 -4.04 16.84 -11.72
C LEU A 198 -3.23 17.05 -10.44
N PRO A 199 -2.39 16.08 -10.04
CA PRO A 199 -1.50 16.28 -8.90
C PRO A 199 -0.42 17.30 -9.25
N LYS A 200 0.01 18.06 -8.24
CA LYS A 200 1.11 19.01 -8.40
C LYS A 200 2.41 18.26 -8.69
N THR A 201 3.22 18.80 -9.58
CA THR A 201 4.57 18.27 -9.81
C THR A 201 5.47 18.62 -8.64
N ILE A 202 6.24 17.63 -8.20
CA ILE A 202 7.12 17.74 -7.05
C ILE A 202 8.58 17.85 -7.49
N HIS A 203 9.36 18.59 -6.69
CA HIS A 203 10.80 18.72 -6.85
C HIS A 203 11.47 18.45 -5.49
N LEU A 204 11.78 17.18 -5.23
CA LEU A 204 12.45 16.75 -4.01
C LEU A 204 13.90 16.40 -4.35
N LEU A 205 14.78 17.37 -4.14
CA LEU A 205 16.22 17.30 -4.43
C LEU A 205 17.07 17.33 -3.17
N ASN A 206 16.45 17.20 -2.00
CA ASN A 206 17.17 17.21 -0.73
C ASN A 206 16.42 16.37 0.31
N SER A 207 17.07 15.35 0.82
CA SER A 207 16.57 14.46 1.87
C SER A 207 16.55 15.12 3.26
N GLY A 208 17.29 16.22 3.43
CA GLY A 208 17.33 16.98 4.67
C GLY A 208 17.90 16.19 5.85
N ARG A 209 17.80 16.76 7.06
CA ARG A 209 18.19 16.08 8.30
C ARG A 209 16.97 15.42 8.93
N ILE A 210 17.13 14.21 9.47
CA ILE A 210 16.11 13.57 10.29
C ILE A 210 15.88 14.42 11.55
N LYS A 211 14.66 14.93 11.69
CA LYS A 211 14.26 15.81 12.80
C LYS A 211 13.77 14.99 13.98
N ARG A 212 12.95 13.98 13.72
CA ARG A 212 12.25 13.21 14.74
C ARG A 212 11.88 11.82 14.26
N VAL A 213 11.69 10.90 15.20
CA VAL A 213 11.15 9.57 14.95
C VAL A 213 9.82 9.43 15.69
N ARG A 214 8.81 8.97 14.98
CA ARG A 214 7.49 8.62 15.52
C ARG A 214 7.24 7.13 15.28
N GLY A 215 6.41 6.50 16.08
CA GLY A 215 6.08 5.09 15.86
C GLY A 215 4.83 4.65 16.59
N VAL A 216 4.31 3.49 16.23
CA VAL A 216 3.21 2.83 16.92
C VAL A 216 3.61 1.40 17.23
N ALA A 217 3.72 1.09 18.52
CA ALA A 217 3.84 -0.24 19.06
C ALA A 217 2.43 -0.79 19.30
N TYR A 218 2.04 -1.82 18.58
CA TYR A 218 0.72 -2.41 18.70
C TYR A 218 0.76 -3.83 19.26
N CYS A 219 -0.19 -4.15 20.13
CA CYS A 219 -0.42 -5.49 20.68
C CYS A 219 -1.89 -5.87 20.47
N THR A 220 -2.14 -7.07 19.93
CA THR A 220 -3.48 -7.64 19.83
C THR A 220 -3.56 -8.96 20.59
N GLY A 221 -4.42 -9.03 21.60
CA GLY A 221 -4.64 -10.25 22.39
C GLY A 221 -3.47 -10.71 23.25
N VAL A 222 -2.44 -9.88 23.42
CA VAL A 222 -1.28 -10.10 24.30
C VAL A 222 -1.18 -8.96 25.32
N SER A 223 -0.40 -9.17 26.39
CA SER A 223 -0.22 -8.19 27.46
C SER A 223 0.43 -6.89 26.95
N ALA A 224 -0.05 -5.75 27.46
CA ALA A 224 0.50 -4.42 27.20
C ALA A 224 1.98 -4.28 27.57
N SER A 225 2.48 -5.14 28.49
CA SER A 225 3.91 -5.18 28.87
C SER A 225 4.83 -5.44 27.67
N ASN A 226 4.36 -6.17 26.65
CA ASN A 226 5.14 -6.42 25.45
C ASN A 226 5.42 -5.12 24.68
N ASN A 227 4.44 -4.22 24.57
CA ASN A 227 4.66 -2.90 23.96
C ASN A 227 5.72 -2.09 24.71
N ALA A 228 5.67 -2.06 26.05
CA ALA A 228 6.64 -1.32 26.85
C ALA A 228 8.07 -1.83 26.60
N ARG A 229 8.26 -3.17 26.58
CA ARG A 229 9.55 -3.82 26.30
C ARG A 229 10.05 -3.51 24.89
N MET A 230 9.17 -3.52 23.88
CA MET A 230 9.53 -3.13 22.50
C MET A 230 9.98 -1.67 22.42
N ILE A 231 9.25 -0.76 23.08
CA ILE A 231 9.53 0.68 23.06
C ILE A 231 10.88 0.95 23.70
N GLU A 232 11.18 0.34 24.85
CA GLU A 232 12.47 0.48 25.52
C GLU A 232 13.62 -0.04 24.65
N ALA A 233 13.45 -1.22 24.04
CA ALA A 233 14.44 -1.80 23.14
C ALA A 233 14.69 -0.92 21.91
N ALA A 234 13.64 -0.42 21.24
CA ALA A 234 13.78 0.48 20.10
C ALA A 234 14.44 1.82 20.48
N ARG A 235 14.06 2.39 21.63
CA ARG A 235 14.67 3.63 22.14
C ARG A 235 16.14 3.45 22.51
N SER A 236 16.54 2.29 23.03
CA SER A 236 17.95 2.02 23.34
C SER A 236 18.86 2.14 22.12
N VAL A 237 18.36 1.77 20.93
CA VAL A 237 19.07 1.86 19.65
C VAL A 237 18.98 3.26 19.05
N LEU A 238 17.82 3.93 19.17
CA LEU A 238 17.55 5.20 18.48
C LEU A 238 17.98 6.45 19.26
N ASN A 239 17.95 6.43 20.59
CA ASN A 239 18.28 7.59 21.44
C ASN A 239 19.70 8.17 21.19
N PRO A 240 20.74 7.37 20.92
CA PRO A 240 22.06 7.90 20.58
C PRO A 240 22.08 8.73 19.28
N MET A 241 21.15 8.46 18.35
CA MET A 241 21.10 9.10 17.04
C MET A 241 20.11 10.27 16.99
N VAL A 242 18.92 10.08 17.58
CA VAL A 242 17.84 11.07 17.58
C VAL A 242 17.27 11.20 18.98
N SER A 243 17.32 12.42 19.53
CA SER A 243 16.79 12.71 20.86
C SER A 243 15.26 12.76 20.92
N ASP A 244 14.60 13.14 19.82
CA ASP A 244 13.13 13.19 19.70
C ASP A 244 12.57 11.89 19.12
N THR A 245 12.59 10.83 19.92
CA THR A 245 11.97 9.54 19.63
C THR A 245 10.70 9.36 20.47
N TYR A 246 9.55 9.22 19.81
CA TYR A 246 8.27 9.04 20.48
C TYR A 246 7.46 7.90 19.84
N ILE A 247 7.16 6.86 20.62
CA ILE A 247 6.45 5.68 20.15
C ILE A 247 5.15 5.55 20.96
N PHE A 248 4.01 5.54 20.26
CA PHE A 248 2.70 5.33 20.85
C PHE A 248 2.48 3.85 21.14
N SER A 249 1.90 3.53 22.30
CA SER A 249 1.45 2.18 22.62
C SER A 249 -0.04 2.04 22.32
N ASP A 250 -0.40 1.08 21.46
CA ASP A 250 -1.78 0.70 21.17
C ASP A 250 -2.01 -0.76 21.59
N VAL A 251 -3.01 -0.98 22.43
CA VAL A 251 -3.35 -2.31 22.96
C VAL A 251 -4.80 -2.59 22.63
N SER A 252 -5.01 -3.65 21.87
CA SER A 252 -6.33 -4.08 21.43
C SER A 252 -6.60 -5.51 21.89
N SER A 253 -7.85 -5.80 22.24
CA SER A 253 -8.29 -7.18 22.45
C SER A 253 -8.27 -7.95 21.14
N ALA A 254 -7.92 -9.23 21.16
CA ALA A 254 -7.96 -10.06 19.96
C ALA A 254 -9.39 -10.17 19.41
N PRO A 255 -9.55 -10.08 18.08
CA PRO A 255 -10.85 -10.24 17.47
C PRO A 255 -11.33 -11.70 17.52
N PHE A 256 -12.64 -11.86 17.57
CA PHE A 256 -13.31 -13.15 17.58
C PHE A 256 -13.91 -13.40 16.20
N VAL A 257 -13.51 -14.51 15.58
CA VAL A 257 -14.09 -14.97 14.32
C VAL A 257 -15.02 -16.15 14.64
N PRO A 258 -16.19 -16.26 14.00
CA PRO A 258 -17.01 -17.47 14.10
C PRO A 258 -16.17 -18.68 13.70
N SER A 259 -16.09 -19.68 14.58
CA SER A 259 -15.28 -20.88 14.34
C SER A 259 -15.75 -21.61 13.09
N THR A 260 -14.81 -22.15 12.32
CA THR A 260 -15.08 -23.06 11.21
C THR A 260 -15.34 -24.51 11.68
N ASP A 261 -15.32 -24.77 12.99
CA ASP A 261 -15.60 -26.09 13.55
C ASP A 261 -17.09 -26.44 13.47
N LYS A 262 -17.42 -27.42 12.63
CA LYS A 262 -18.78 -27.96 12.43
C LYS A 262 -19.43 -28.57 13.68
N THR A 263 -18.66 -28.79 14.74
CA THR A 263 -19.11 -29.40 16.01
C THR A 263 -19.71 -28.40 17.00
N ASN A 264 -19.42 -27.09 16.87
CA ASN A 264 -19.99 -26.05 17.73
C ASN A 264 -20.18 -24.72 16.96
N PRO A 265 -21.37 -24.47 16.39
CA PRO A 265 -21.64 -23.26 15.59
C PRO A 265 -21.60 -21.94 16.39
N ASN A 266 -21.60 -22.00 17.73
CA ASN A 266 -21.45 -20.84 18.62
C ASN A 266 -20.02 -20.64 19.15
N ALA A 267 -19.06 -21.50 18.81
CA ALA A 267 -17.68 -21.32 19.25
C ALA A 267 -17.05 -20.13 18.49
N LYS A 268 -16.49 -19.18 19.23
CA LYS A 268 -15.73 -18.06 18.68
C LYS A 268 -14.25 -18.35 18.88
N THR A 269 -13.50 -18.51 17.80
CA THR A 269 -12.05 -18.68 17.90
C THR A 269 -11.39 -17.32 18.01
N ARG A 270 -10.48 -17.19 18.98
CA ARG A 270 -9.62 -16.02 19.12
C ARG A 270 -8.59 -16.09 17.99
N THR A 271 -8.66 -15.17 17.05
CA THR A 271 -7.74 -15.12 15.91
C THR A 271 -6.99 -13.80 15.90
N GLY A 272 -5.86 -13.78 15.20
CA GLY A 272 -5.04 -12.58 15.03
C GLY A 272 -4.47 -12.02 16.33
N VAL A 273 -3.93 -12.90 17.15
CA VAL A 273 -3.09 -12.57 18.31
C VAL A 273 -1.67 -12.28 17.83
N GLY A 274 -1.06 -11.22 18.32
CA GLY A 274 0.32 -10.88 17.99
C GLY A 274 0.68 -9.48 18.44
N PHE A 275 1.89 -9.05 18.10
CA PHE A 275 2.35 -7.70 18.37
C PHE A 275 3.32 -7.26 17.28
N GLY A 276 3.54 -5.96 17.18
CA GLY A 276 4.47 -5.42 16.19
C GLY A 276 4.76 -3.96 16.44
N LEU A 277 5.80 -3.49 15.77
CA LEU A 277 6.29 -2.14 15.87
C LEU A 277 6.35 -1.52 14.47
N SER A 278 5.83 -0.31 14.37
CA SER A 278 5.98 0.56 13.21
C SER A 278 6.77 1.80 13.61
N LEU A 279 7.81 2.13 12.84
CA LEU A 279 8.64 3.31 13.05
C LEU A 279 8.67 4.14 11.78
N VAL A 280 8.54 5.45 11.95
CA VAL A 280 8.60 6.44 10.88
C VAL A 280 9.56 7.56 11.29
N ALA A 281 10.63 7.75 10.51
CA ALA A 281 11.54 8.87 10.65
C ALA A 281 11.10 10.01 9.74
N GLU A 282 10.99 11.22 10.29
CA GLU A 282 10.60 12.43 9.56
C GLU A 282 11.80 13.36 9.42
N SER A 283 12.06 13.74 8.17
CA SER A 283 13.08 14.73 7.83
C SER A 283 12.55 16.17 7.86
N SER A 284 13.46 17.13 7.91
CA SER A 284 13.14 18.56 7.82
C SER A 284 12.50 18.97 6.50
N THR A 285 12.71 18.21 5.42
CA THR A 285 12.18 18.50 4.07
C THR A 285 10.86 17.76 3.79
N GLY A 286 10.35 16.99 4.75
CA GLY A 286 9.11 16.22 4.62
C GLY A 286 9.28 14.84 3.99
N SER A 287 10.50 14.38 3.71
CA SER A 287 10.80 12.98 3.42
C SER A 287 10.53 12.09 4.63
N LEU A 288 9.91 10.94 4.38
CA LEU A 288 9.51 9.96 5.39
C LEU A 288 10.16 8.60 5.10
N TYR A 289 10.79 8.02 6.11
CA TYR A 289 11.33 6.66 6.07
C TYR A 289 10.55 5.80 7.04
N SER A 290 10.17 4.59 6.62
CA SER A 290 9.32 3.70 7.39
C SER A 290 9.92 2.32 7.49
N ALA A 291 9.86 1.73 8.67
CA ALA A 291 10.18 0.33 8.90
C ALA A 291 9.11 -0.29 9.80
N ASP A 292 8.66 -1.48 9.42
CA ASP A 292 7.64 -2.23 10.14
C ASP A 292 8.09 -3.66 10.38
N LEU A 293 7.88 -4.13 11.60
CA LEU A 293 8.12 -5.52 11.93
C LEU A 293 7.02 -6.05 12.85
N ALA A 294 6.46 -7.19 12.48
CA ALA A 294 5.46 -7.90 13.26
C ALA A 294 6.02 -9.22 13.78
N SER A 295 5.45 -9.70 14.88
CA SER A 295 5.72 -11.04 15.40
C SER A 295 5.37 -12.10 14.36
N PRO A 296 6.22 -13.12 14.14
CA PRO A 296 5.91 -14.22 13.26
C PRO A 296 4.65 -14.96 13.75
N PRO A 297 3.80 -15.47 12.84
CA PRO A 297 2.54 -16.12 13.20
C PRO A 297 2.73 -17.45 13.96
N SER A 298 3.91 -18.06 13.87
CA SER A 298 4.31 -19.24 14.64
C SER A 298 4.72 -18.93 16.08
N GLY A 299 4.86 -17.65 16.42
CA GLY A 299 5.43 -17.20 17.69
C GLY A 299 6.93 -17.48 17.82
N GLY A 300 7.47 -17.24 19.02
CA GLY A 300 8.82 -17.65 19.42
C GLY A 300 9.86 -16.53 19.48
N THR A 301 9.51 -15.29 19.15
CA THR A 301 10.44 -14.14 19.23
C THR A 301 10.09 -13.22 20.39
N PRO A 302 11.08 -12.80 21.19
CA PRO A 302 10.85 -11.86 22.28
C PRO A 302 10.58 -10.45 21.72
N PRO A 303 9.78 -9.64 22.43
CA PRO A 303 9.45 -8.29 21.99
C PRO A 303 10.68 -7.38 21.85
N GLU A 304 11.69 -7.53 22.72
CA GLU A 304 12.91 -6.71 22.64
C GLU A 304 13.65 -6.89 21.32
N ASP A 305 13.73 -8.13 20.82
CA ASP A 305 14.44 -8.41 19.57
C ASP A 305 13.68 -7.84 18.37
N ILE A 306 12.34 -7.89 18.37
CA ILE A 306 11.51 -7.22 17.36
C ILE A 306 11.72 -5.70 17.41
N GLY A 307 11.79 -5.12 18.61
CA GLY A 307 12.08 -3.69 18.78
C GLY A 307 13.45 -3.29 18.22
N ARG A 308 14.50 -4.08 18.49
CA ARG A 308 15.85 -3.85 17.95
C ARG A 308 15.91 -4.04 16.44
N GLN A 309 15.34 -5.13 15.93
CA GLN A 309 15.32 -5.43 14.50
C GLN A 309 14.58 -4.34 13.71
N CYS A 310 13.43 -3.87 14.20
CA CYS A 310 12.70 -2.78 13.57
C CYS A 310 13.51 -1.46 13.57
N ALA A 311 14.22 -1.16 14.67
CA ALA A 311 15.12 0.00 14.72
C ALA A 311 16.28 -0.12 13.73
N TYR A 312 16.88 -1.31 13.58
CA TYR A 312 17.93 -1.53 12.59
C TYR A 312 17.41 -1.44 11.16
N GLN A 313 16.23 -1.98 10.86
CA GLN A 313 15.58 -1.82 9.55
C GLN A 313 15.31 -0.35 9.24
N LEU A 314 14.90 0.46 10.24
CA LEU A 314 14.74 1.90 10.03
C LEU A 314 16.06 2.55 9.67
N LEU A 315 17.14 2.25 10.41
CA LEU A 315 18.47 2.78 10.12
C LEU A 315 18.98 2.32 8.75
N GLU A 316 18.70 1.08 8.35
CA GLU A 316 19.00 0.56 7.02
C GLU A 316 18.26 1.36 5.94
N THR A 317 16.94 1.56 6.08
CA THR A 317 16.15 2.37 5.13
C THR A 317 16.61 3.82 5.04
N VAL A 318 17.13 4.38 6.13
CA VAL A 318 17.73 5.72 6.15
C VAL A 318 19.11 5.70 5.47
N SER A 319 19.90 4.65 5.67
CA SER A 319 21.23 4.51 5.09
C SER A 319 21.22 4.30 3.57
N LEU A 320 20.16 3.67 3.04
CA LEU A 320 19.92 3.52 1.59
C LEU A 320 19.79 4.89 0.88
N GLY A 321 19.59 5.98 1.62
CA GLY A 321 19.63 7.33 1.09
C GLY A 321 18.42 7.71 0.22
N GLY A 322 18.52 8.85 -0.45
CA GLY A 322 17.43 9.44 -1.22
C GLY A 322 16.34 10.11 -0.36
N THR A 323 15.28 10.59 -1.02
CA THR A 323 14.18 11.34 -0.38
C THR A 323 12.96 10.47 -0.06
N VAL A 324 12.95 9.21 -0.48
CA VAL A 324 11.77 8.33 -0.44
C VAL A 324 12.18 6.93 -0.03
N SER A 325 11.39 6.31 0.85
CA SER A 325 11.58 4.91 1.22
C SER A 325 11.28 3.95 0.05
N PRO A 326 11.87 2.76 0.02
CA PRO A 326 11.60 1.76 -1.02
C PRO A 326 10.10 1.45 -1.17
N ALA A 327 9.36 1.39 -0.06
CA ALA A 327 7.93 1.10 -0.06
C ALA A 327 7.07 2.24 -0.61
N ALA A 328 7.50 3.49 -0.45
CA ALA A 328 6.78 4.68 -0.93
C ALA A 328 7.12 5.05 -2.38
N ALA A 329 8.28 4.61 -2.87
CA ALA A 329 8.78 4.99 -4.19
C ALA A 329 7.83 4.63 -5.35
N PRO A 330 7.21 3.43 -5.41
CA PRO A 330 6.25 3.10 -6.46
C PRO A 330 5.04 4.05 -6.49
N THR A 331 4.54 4.42 -5.31
CA THR A 331 3.41 5.32 -5.15
C THR A 331 3.77 6.72 -5.66
N MET A 332 4.93 7.25 -5.26
CA MET A 332 5.36 8.59 -5.66
C MET A 332 5.65 8.69 -7.16
N LEU A 333 6.38 7.73 -7.72
CA LEU A 333 6.72 7.71 -9.15
C LEU A 333 5.46 7.60 -10.02
N THR A 334 4.47 6.82 -9.59
CA THR A 334 3.18 6.72 -10.27
C THR A 334 2.39 8.02 -10.21
N LEU A 335 2.34 8.69 -9.05
CA LEU A 335 1.68 10.00 -8.92
C LEU A 335 2.38 11.07 -9.77
N MET A 336 3.71 11.06 -9.84
CA MET A 336 4.47 11.95 -10.73
C MET A 336 4.14 11.70 -12.21
N ALA A 337 4.06 10.44 -12.64
CA ALA A 337 3.70 10.10 -14.02
C ALA A 337 2.27 10.52 -14.39
N MET A 338 1.35 10.57 -13.42
CA MET A 338 -0.04 11.03 -13.60
C MET A 338 -0.24 12.54 -13.38
N GLY A 339 0.83 13.27 -13.05
CA GLY A 339 0.85 14.73 -12.88
C GLY A 339 0.66 15.52 -14.17
N SER A 340 0.74 16.86 -14.06
CA SER A 340 0.78 17.75 -15.22
C SER A 340 1.92 17.41 -16.17
N GLU A 341 1.88 17.94 -17.40
CA GLU A 341 2.91 17.75 -18.44
C GLU A 341 4.23 18.48 -18.13
N ASP A 342 4.59 18.58 -16.85
CA ASP A 342 5.85 19.14 -16.38
C ASP A 342 6.78 18.03 -15.88
N VAL A 343 8.04 18.38 -15.69
CA VAL A 343 9.07 17.46 -15.22
C VAL A 343 9.10 17.46 -13.70
N GLY A 344 8.60 16.40 -13.06
CA GLY A 344 8.85 16.16 -11.63
C GLY A 344 10.26 15.65 -11.41
N ARG A 345 10.93 16.08 -10.34
CA ARG A 345 12.29 15.62 -10.00
C ARG A 345 12.30 15.01 -8.60
N LEU A 346 12.84 13.80 -8.49
CA LEU A 346 12.89 13.04 -7.26
C LEU A 346 14.30 12.46 -7.05
N GLN A 347 14.94 12.81 -5.95
CA GLN A 347 16.22 12.22 -5.58
C GLN A 347 16.00 10.90 -4.84
N MET A 348 16.61 9.83 -5.34
CA MET A 348 16.50 8.48 -4.79
C MET A 348 17.89 7.88 -4.62
N GLY A 349 18.06 7.02 -3.61
CA GLY A 349 19.26 6.22 -3.48
C GLY A 349 19.40 5.23 -4.64
N ARG A 350 20.65 4.96 -5.05
CA ARG A 350 20.94 4.04 -6.16
C ARG A 350 20.42 2.62 -5.92
N ASP A 351 20.49 2.15 -4.68
CA ASP A 351 20.01 0.82 -4.30
C ASP A 351 18.48 0.74 -4.35
N VAL A 352 17.81 1.84 -3.99
CA VAL A 352 16.35 1.94 -4.12
C VAL A 352 15.95 1.89 -5.59
N LEU A 353 16.59 2.71 -6.44
CA LEU A 353 16.35 2.73 -7.88
C LEU A 353 16.66 1.38 -8.56
N GLY A 354 17.68 0.67 -8.09
CA GLY A 354 18.11 -0.63 -8.60
C GLY A 354 17.19 -1.81 -8.23
N SER A 355 16.18 -1.59 -7.39
CA SER A 355 15.24 -2.64 -6.99
C SER A 355 14.44 -3.19 -8.18
N GLU A 356 14.21 -4.51 -8.19
CA GLU A 356 13.46 -5.18 -9.27
C GLU A 356 12.05 -4.57 -9.43
N GLU A 357 11.44 -4.17 -8.32
CA GLU A 357 10.11 -3.57 -8.28
C GLU A 357 10.05 -2.24 -9.04
N ILE A 358 11.00 -1.33 -8.79
CA ILE A 358 11.03 -0.01 -9.46
C ILE A 358 11.38 -0.15 -10.94
N ILE A 359 12.30 -1.05 -11.29
CA ILE A 359 12.63 -1.32 -12.69
C ILE A 359 11.42 -1.92 -13.43
N SER A 360 10.69 -2.83 -12.78
CA SER A 360 9.45 -3.40 -13.34
C SER A 360 8.37 -2.33 -13.52
N LEU A 361 8.23 -1.42 -12.56
CA LEU A 361 7.31 -0.28 -12.64
C LEU A 361 7.66 0.65 -13.82
N ALA A 362 8.93 0.98 -13.99
CA ALA A 362 9.39 1.81 -15.10
C ALA A 362 9.07 1.18 -16.47
N ARG A 363 9.28 -0.14 -16.59
CA ARG A 363 8.93 -0.90 -17.79
C ARG A 363 7.43 -0.88 -18.04
N ASP A 364 6.64 -1.18 -17.01
CA ASP A 364 5.19 -1.21 -17.10
C ASP A 364 4.65 0.18 -17.51
N LEU A 365 5.08 1.27 -16.86
CA LEU A 365 4.70 2.65 -17.22
C LEU A 365 5.02 2.99 -18.67
N ARG A 366 6.20 2.59 -19.17
CA ARG A 366 6.57 2.77 -20.58
C ARG A 366 5.62 2.01 -21.52
N THR A 367 5.22 0.77 -21.19
CA THR A 367 4.26 0.01 -22.00
C THR A 367 2.86 0.63 -22.02
N PHE A 368 2.44 1.28 -20.94
CA PHE A 368 1.19 2.04 -20.87
C PHE A 368 1.25 3.37 -21.67
N GLY A 369 2.44 3.79 -22.11
CA GLY A 369 2.67 5.00 -22.89
C GLY A 369 3.00 6.24 -22.06
N ALA A 370 3.53 6.06 -20.85
CA ALA A 370 4.15 7.15 -20.09
C ALA A 370 5.53 7.51 -20.69
N SER A 371 6.00 8.71 -20.37
CA SER A 371 7.32 9.19 -20.77
C SER A 371 8.44 8.36 -20.14
N GLY A 372 9.62 8.35 -20.79
CA GLY A 372 10.82 7.77 -20.21
C GLY A 372 11.33 8.61 -19.02
N TRP A 373 12.05 7.96 -18.12
CA TRP A 373 12.67 8.64 -16.97
C TRP A 373 14.07 9.14 -17.33
N GLY A 374 14.35 10.40 -17.02
CA GLY A 374 15.69 10.97 -17.11
C GLY A 374 16.44 10.72 -15.80
N LEU A 375 17.59 10.04 -15.87
CA LEU A 375 18.44 9.79 -14.70
C LEU A 375 19.65 10.70 -14.77
N ARG A 376 19.96 11.37 -13.66
CA ARG A 376 21.16 12.20 -13.49
C ARG A 376 21.71 11.98 -12.10
N ASP A 377 23.03 11.95 -11.96
CA ASP A 377 23.64 11.87 -10.63
C ASP A 377 23.31 13.14 -9.83
N ALA A 378 23.01 12.97 -8.54
CA ALA A 378 22.71 14.08 -7.66
C ALA A 378 24.00 14.85 -7.35
N THR A 379 23.95 16.17 -7.48
CA THR A 379 25.08 17.05 -7.11
C THR A 379 25.07 17.42 -5.62
N ILE A 380 23.97 17.14 -4.92
CA ILE A 380 23.72 17.52 -3.52
C ILE A 380 23.11 16.30 -2.81
N GLY A 381 23.73 15.80 -1.75
CA GLY A 381 23.23 14.65 -0.98
C GLY A 381 24.33 13.70 -0.54
N LEU A 382 23.95 12.48 -0.15
CA LEU A 382 24.88 11.38 0.11
C LEU A 382 25.52 10.94 -1.22
N GLU A 383 26.80 10.55 -1.18
CA GLU A 383 27.50 10.03 -2.37
C GLU A 383 26.73 8.82 -2.94
N GLY A 384 26.32 8.91 -4.21
CA GLY A 384 25.60 7.83 -4.91
C GLY A 384 24.10 8.05 -5.09
N ASP A 385 23.52 9.17 -4.65
CA ASP A 385 22.13 9.50 -4.94
C ASP A 385 21.91 9.85 -6.44
N VAL A 386 20.76 9.45 -6.98
CA VAL A 386 20.35 9.69 -8.38
C VAL A 386 19.08 10.53 -8.40
N VAL A 387 19.06 11.59 -9.18
CA VAL A 387 17.88 12.39 -9.48
C VAL A 387 17.12 11.76 -10.66
N VAL A 388 15.94 11.23 -10.36
CA VAL A 388 14.97 10.72 -11.32
C VAL A 388 14.05 11.85 -11.75
N SER A 389 14.05 12.15 -13.04
CA SER A 389 13.17 13.12 -13.68
C SER A 389 12.07 12.38 -14.45
N VAL A 390 10.81 12.60 -14.08
CA VAL A 390 9.64 11.99 -14.71
C VAL A 390 8.79 13.07 -15.35
N VAL A 391 8.46 12.92 -16.64
CA VAL A 391 7.54 13.84 -17.32
C VAL A 391 6.12 13.33 -17.12
N GLY A 392 5.24 14.11 -16.49
CA GLY A 392 3.86 13.71 -16.30
C GLY A 392 3.10 13.66 -17.63
N ARG A 393 2.08 12.80 -17.69
CA ARG A 393 1.26 12.59 -18.91
C ARG A 393 0.01 13.49 -18.95
N GLY A 394 -0.35 14.14 -17.84
CA GLY A 394 -1.53 15.01 -17.80
C GLY A 394 -2.87 14.27 -17.89
N VAL A 395 -2.93 12.95 -17.69
CA VAL A 395 -4.18 12.17 -17.84
C VAL A 395 -5.25 12.64 -16.84
N GLY A 396 -4.85 12.86 -15.58
CA GLY A 396 -5.72 13.42 -14.55
C GLY A 396 -7.03 12.65 -14.32
N ASN A 397 -7.97 13.30 -13.63
CA ASN A 397 -9.30 12.77 -13.38
C ASN A 397 -10.24 13.04 -14.57
N ILE A 398 -10.65 11.97 -15.25
CA ILE A 398 -11.55 12.02 -16.43
C ILE A 398 -13.01 12.24 -16.01
N GLY A 399 -13.39 11.85 -14.79
CA GLY A 399 -14.79 11.76 -14.36
C GLY A 399 -15.36 12.98 -13.62
N LYS A 400 -14.53 13.96 -13.25
CA LYS A 400 -14.98 15.09 -12.42
C LYS A 400 -15.83 16.06 -13.24
N LYS A 401 -17.06 16.34 -12.77
CA LYS A 401 -17.88 17.44 -13.30
C LYS A 401 -17.16 18.75 -13.00
N ILE A 402 -16.80 19.50 -14.05
CA ILE A 402 -16.40 20.90 -13.91
C ILE A 402 -17.69 21.65 -13.56
N ALA A 403 -17.75 22.17 -12.33
CA ALA A 403 -18.85 23.00 -11.87
C ALA A 403 -18.58 24.46 -12.22
#